data_AF-A0A5F1SAD3-F1
#
_entry.id   AF-A0A5F1SAD3-F1
#
_cell.length_a   1.000
_cell.length_b   1.000
_cell.length_c   1.000
_cell.angle_alpha   90.00
_cell.angle_beta   90.00
_cell.angle_gamma   90.00
#
_symmetry.space_group_name_H-M   'P 1'
#
loop_
_entity.id
_entity.type
_entity.pdbx_description
1 polymer ?
#
loop_
_entity_poly.entity_id
_entity_poly.type
_entity_poly.pdbx_seq_one_letter_code
_entity_poly.pdbx_strand_id
1 'polypeptide(L)'
;MFKQTFWVIRTNLALYAVFCICWVGLEFLGESSGKNASGVVGITLLAALGLNVQNSVLSNLNFTAAAKQNKLHFGRYMLKTGVLFLLGIAIMVGSLILIFPRNGKSSPYFTLSLISSFIVSFTIVLSLLGTWLPATIHGVNKSLADAFRRGWPRFFSTGAHVLAGICIPIIISLGASMAVSMVSGLNLLESGGLSAPAIVFSSASSVLQAVGWTYVSVALARRYMEAENIGSPSQELLTVFT
;
A
#
# COMPACT_ATOMS: atom_id res chain seq x y z
N MET A 1 14.34 7.04 -3.33
CA MET A 1 12.93 6.56 -3.28
C MET A 1 11.97 7.69 -2.96
N PHE A 2 12.11 8.42 -1.83
CA PHE A 2 11.23 9.55 -1.48
C PHE A 2 11.06 10.62 -2.58
N LYS A 3 12.17 11.10 -3.18
CA LYS A 3 12.11 12.08 -4.28
C LYS A 3 11.23 11.60 -5.44
N GLN A 4 11.35 10.33 -5.80
CA GLN A 4 10.56 9.74 -6.88
C GLN A 4 9.10 9.53 -6.47
N THR A 5 8.83 9.10 -5.24
CA THR A 5 7.47 9.04 -4.70
C THR A 5 6.79 10.41 -4.80
N PHE A 6 7.46 11.47 -4.37
CA PHE A 6 6.95 12.84 -4.47
C PHE A 6 6.72 13.26 -5.92
N TRP A 7 7.66 12.97 -6.82
CA TRP A 7 7.50 13.23 -8.25
C TRP A 7 6.31 12.49 -8.86
N VAL A 8 6.12 11.20 -8.55
CA VAL A 8 4.97 10.41 -9.02
C VAL A 8 3.67 11.02 -8.53
N ILE A 9 3.59 11.43 -7.26
CA ILE A 9 2.37 12.05 -6.70
C ILE A 9 2.08 13.38 -7.41
N ARG A 10 3.06 14.29 -7.44
CA ARG A 10 2.91 15.62 -8.04
C ARG A 10 2.49 15.56 -9.51
N THR A 11 3.03 14.62 -10.27
CA THR A 11 2.76 14.49 -11.70
C THR A 11 1.38 13.88 -11.99
N ASN A 12 0.77 13.21 -11.00
CA ASN A 12 -0.48 12.47 -11.17
C ASN A 12 -1.59 12.92 -10.19
N LEU A 13 -1.55 14.15 -9.68
CA LEU A 13 -2.47 14.66 -8.65
C LEU A 13 -3.95 14.42 -8.95
N ALA A 14 -4.37 14.57 -10.21
CA ALA A 14 -5.76 14.32 -10.62
C ALA A 14 -6.21 12.88 -10.35
N LEU A 15 -5.35 11.88 -10.62
CA LEU A 15 -5.67 10.47 -10.37
C LEU A 15 -5.61 10.13 -8.88
N TYR A 16 -4.76 10.80 -8.10
CA TYR A 16 -4.81 10.70 -6.63
C TYR A 16 -6.10 11.30 -6.06
N ALA A 17 -6.57 12.42 -6.60
CA ALA A 17 -7.85 13.01 -6.19
C ALA A 17 -9.01 12.04 -6.46
N VAL A 18 -9.07 11.44 -7.66
CA VAL A 18 -10.07 10.41 -7.99
C VAL A 18 -9.95 9.20 -7.05
N PHE A 19 -8.73 8.72 -6.79
CA PHE A 19 -8.50 7.62 -5.85
C PHE A 19 -9.04 7.93 -4.45
N CYS A 20 -8.76 9.13 -3.93
CA CYS A 20 -9.22 9.54 -2.60
C CYS A 20 -10.75 9.67 -2.55
N ILE A 21 -11.38 10.21 -3.60
CA ILE A 21 -12.85 10.28 -3.70
C ILE A 21 -13.45 8.88 -3.72
N CYS A 22 -12.90 7.95 -4.52
CA CYS A 22 -13.36 6.56 -4.55
C CYS A 22 -13.18 5.87 -3.19
N TRP A 23 -12.07 6.12 -2.51
CA TRP A 23 -11.78 5.53 -1.21
C TRP A 23 -12.75 6.03 -0.13
N VAL A 24 -12.91 7.35 0.01
CA VAL A 24 -13.85 7.95 0.97
C VAL A 24 -15.29 7.57 0.64
N GLY A 25 -15.66 7.56 -0.64
CA GLY A 25 -16.98 7.11 -1.08
C GLY A 25 -17.24 5.64 -0.71
N LEU A 26 -16.21 4.79 -0.76
CA LEU A 26 -16.31 3.40 -0.35
C LEU A 26 -16.54 3.25 1.16
N GLU A 27 -15.83 4.04 1.97
CA GLU A 27 -16.03 4.09 3.43
C GLU A 27 -17.46 4.54 3.76
N PHE A 28 -17.94 5.61 3.12
CA PHE A 28 -19.28 6.14 3.31
C PHE A 28 -20.39 5.15 2.91
N LEU A 29 -20.23 4.46 1.77
CA LEU A 29 -21.16 3.43 1.32
C LEU A 29 -21.14 2.21 2.26
N GLY A 30 -19.98 1.87 2.81
CA GLY A 30 -19.85 0.80 3.80
C GLY A 30 -20.66 1.10 5.06
N GLU A 31 -20.53 2.33 5.57
CA GLU A 31 -21.28 2.77 6.75
C GLU A 31 -22.79 2.86 6.46
N SER A 32 -23.18 3.48 5.33
CA SER A 32 -24.58 3.67 4.95
C SER A 32 -25.33 2.36 4.69
N SER A 33 -24.63 1.33 4.18
CA SER A 33 -25.24 0.05 3.86
C SER A 33 -25.30 -0.91 5.06
N GLY A 34 -24.70 -0.55 6.20
CA GLY A 34 -24.50 -1.45 7.35
C GLY A 34 -23.66 -2.69 7.01
N LYS A 35 -23.11 -2.76 5.79
CA LYS A 35 -22.24 -3.82 5.31
C LYS A 35 -20.86 -3.21 5.19
N ASN A 36 -19.91 -3.71 5.99
CA ASN A 36 -18.51 -3.32 5.84
C ASN A 36 -18.12 -3.44 4.37
N ALA A 37 -17.78 -2.31 3.75
CA ALA A 37 -17.36 -2.27 2.36
C ALA A 37 -16.26 -3.32 2.17
N SER A 38 -16.47 -4.24 1.23
CA SER A 38 -15.70 -5.49 1.24
C SER A 38 -14.21 -5.18 1.12
N GLY A 39 -13.40 -5.72 2.03
CA GLY A 39 -11.94 -5.51 2.02
C GLY A 39 -11.30 -5.84 0.67
N VAL A 40 -11.97 -6.67 -0.15
CA VAL A 40 -11.62 -6.96 -1.55
C VAL A 40 -11.59 -5.69 -2.41
N VAL A 41 -12.56 -4.79 -2.28
CA VAL A 41 -12.58 -3.55 -3.08
C VAL A 41 -11.45 -2.61 -2.67
N GLY A 42 -11.20 -2.47 -1.36
CA GLY A 42 -10.06 -1.70 -0.85
C GLY A 42 -8.72 -2.25 -1.36
N ILE A 43 -8.53 -3.56 -1.30
CA ILE A 43 -7.34 -4.24 -1.85
C ILE A 43 -7.25 -3.99 -3.36
N THR A 44 -8.37 -4.05 -4.09
CA THR A 44 -8.39 -3.82 -5.55
C THR A 44 -8.01 -2.38 -5.89
N LEU A 45 -8.50 -1.40 -5.13
CA LEU A 45 -8.12 0.02 -5.29
C LEU A 45 -6.62 0.20 -5.04
N LEU A 46 -6.09 -0.31 -3.91
CA LEU A 46 -4.66 -0.24 -3.60
C LEU A 46 -3.82 -0.94 -4.68
N ALA A 47 -4.23 -2.13 -5.12
CA ALA A 47 -3.54 -2.84 -6.18
C ALA A 47 -3.56 -2.05 -7.50
N ALA A 48 -4.66 -1.40 -7.84
CA ALA A 48 -4.76 -0.55 -9.03
C ALA A 48 -3.83 0.66 -8.93
N LEU A 49 -3.76 1.30 -7.76
CA LEU A 49 -2.80 2.38 -7.50
C LEU A 49 -1.35 1.86 -7.64
N GLY A 50 -1.05 0.71 -7.03
CA GLY A 50 0.27 0.09 -7.09
C GLY A 50 0.70 -0.26 -8.52
N LEU A 51 -0.21 -0.80 -9.33
CA LEU A 51 0.02 -1.06 -10.75
C LEU A 51 0.40 0.21 -11.52
N ASN A 52 -0.37 1.29 -11.33
CA ASN A 52 -0.11 2.56 -12.01
C ASN A 52 1.23 3.18 -11.57
N VAL A 53 1.52 3.17 -10.27
CA VAL A 53 2.78 3.66 -9.71
C VAL A 53 3.96 2.85 -10.26
N GLN A 54 3.89 1.52 -10.22
CA GLN A 54 4.97 0.67 -10.71
C GLN A 54 5.18 0.80 -12.21
N ASN A 55 4.10 0.88 -13.01
CA ASN A 55 4.20 1.13 -14.45
C ASN A 55 4.83 2.50 -14.76
N SER A 56 4.43 3.55 -14.03
CA SER A 56 4.99 4.90 -14.13
C SER A 56 6.47 4.93 -13.79
N VAL A 57 6.90 4.22 -12.73
CA VAL A 57 8.30 4.14 -12.33
C VAL A 57 9.14 3.38 -13.36
N LEU A 58 8.61 2.27 -13.91
CA LEU A 58 9.30 1.46 -14.91
C LEU A 58 9.44 2.19 -16.25
N SER A 59 8.42 2.93 -16.68
CA SER A 59 8.44 3.70 -17.92
C SER A 59 9.02 5.10 -17.79
N ASN A 60 9.24 5.60 -16.57
CA ASN A 60 9.58 6.99 -16.27
C ASN A 60 8.60 8.02 -16.87
N LEU A 61 7.30 7.69 -16.86
CA LEU A 61 6.23 8.52 -17.43
C LEU A 61 5.10 8.73 -16.43
N ASN A 62 4.22 9.70 -16.68
CA ASN A 62 2.97 9.84 -15.92
C ASN A 62 2.01 8.65 -16.18
N PHE A 63 0.97 8.48 -15.37
CA PHE A 63 0.08 7.30 -15.42
C PHE A 63 -0.61 7.16 -16.78
N THR A 64 -1.10 8.27 -17.34
CA THR A 64 -1.80 8.28 -18.63
C THR A 64 -0.88 7.90 -19.79
N ALA A 65 0.34 8.45 -19.83
CA ALA A 65 1.31 8.15 -20.86
C ALA A 65 1.86 6.72 -20.71
N ALA A 66 2.15 6.29 -19.48
CA ALA A 66 2.61 4.93 -19.20
C ALA A 66 1.53 3.88 -19.55
N ALA A 67 0.25 4.19 -19.34
CA ALA A 67 -0.87 3.31 -19.71
C ALA A 67 -1.07 3.22 -21.24
N LYS A 68 -0.72 4.27 -21.99
CA LYS A 68 -0.73 4.25 -23.46
C LYS A 68 0.45 3.47 -24.04
N GLN A 69 1.62 3.54 -23.41
CA GLN A 69 2.83 2.88 -23.89
C GLN A 69 2.84 1.37 -23.58
N ASN A 70 2.42 0.98 -22.39
CA ASN A 70 2.42 -0.43 -21.97
C ASN A 70 0.98 -0.96 -21.86
N LYS A 71 0.74 -2.15 -22.44
CA LYS A 71 -0.49 -2.90 -22.15
C LYS A 71 -0.50 -3.27 -20.66
N LEU A 72 -1.33 -2.58 -19.89
CA LEU A 72 -1.51 -2.86 -18.46
C LEU A 72 -2.09 -4.27 -18.30
N HIS A 73 -1.28 -5.21 -17.81
CA HIS A 73 -1.73 -6.57 -17.49
C HIS A 73 -2.54 -6.61 -16.18
N PHE A 74 -3.62 -5.84 -16.10
CA PHE A 74 -4.42 -5.63 -14.89
C PHE A 74 -4.82 -6.94 -14.21
N GLY A 75 -5.44 -7.87 -14.94
CA GLY A 75 -5.91 -9.14 -14.35
C GLY A 75 -4.78 -9.99 -13.74
N ARG A 76 -3.64 -10.12 -14.43
CA ARG A 76 -2.49 -10.88 -13.90
C ARG A 76 -1.86 -10.20 -12.70
N TYR A 77 -1.81 -8.87 -12.72
CA TYR A 77 -1.31 -8.08 -11.60
C TYR A 77 -2.20 -8.24 -10.36
N MET A 78 -3.53 -8.15 -10.54
CA MET A 78 -4.50 -8.33 -9.46
C MET A 78 -4.41 -9.73 -8.86
N LEU A 79 -4.33 -10.77 -9.69
CA LEU A 79 -4.18 -12.15 -9.22
C LEU A 79 -2.92 -12.32 -8.38
N LYS A 80 -1.77 -11.81 -8.84
CA LYS A 80 -0.52 -11.88 -8.08
C LYS A 80 -0.57 -11.08 -6.79
N THR A 81 -1.21 -9.92 -6.80
CA THR A 81 -1.42 -9.13 -5.57
C THR A 81 -2.28 -9.90 -4.58
N GLY A 82 -3.36 -10.54 -5.04
CA GLY A 82 -4.19 -11.44 -4.24
C GLY A 82 -3.40 -12.60 -3.65
N VAL A 83 -2.55 -13.26 -4.45
CA VAL A 83 -1.67 -14.35 -3.96
C VAL A 83 -0.71 -13.85 -2.87
N LEU A 84 -0.06 -12.70 -3.05
CA LEU A 84 0.82 -12.13 -2.03
C LEU A 84 0.06 -11.77 -0.75
N PHE A 85 -1.16 -11.24 -0.89
CA PHE A 85 -2.01 -10.93 0.26
C PHE A 85 -2.43 -12.18 1.03
N LEU A 86 -2.89 -13.23 0.32
CA LEU A 86 -3.26 -14.51 0.90
C LEU A 86 -2.06 -15.18 1.59
N LEU A 87 -0.86 -15.07 1.02
CA LEU A 87 0.36 -15.57 1.64
C LEU A 87 0.67 -14.82 2.95
N GLY A 88 0.47 -13.51 2.97
CA GLY A 88 0.59 -12.70 4.19
C GLY A 88 -0.40 -13.15 5.27
N ILE A 89 -1.65 -13.42 4.90
CA ILE A 89 -2.66 -13.97 5.82
C ILE A 89 -2.25 -15.36 6.31
N ALA A 90 -1.79 -16.25 5.43
CA ALA A 90 -1.39 -17.60 5.81
C ALA A 90 -0.26 -17.60 6.87
N ILE A 91 0.75 -16.74 6.68
CA ILE A 91 1.84 -16.57 7.65
C ILE A 91 1.33 -15.98 8.97
N MET A 92 0.44 -14.97 8.90
CA MET A 92 -0.17 -14.36 10.08
C MET A 92 -1.01 -15.37 10.89
N VAL A 93 -1.85 -16.15 10.22
CA VAL A 93 -2.68 -17.18 10.90
C VAL A 93 -1.79 -18.23 11.54
N GLY A 94 -0.73 -18.66 10.84
CA GLY A 94 0.26 -19.58 11.40
C GLY A 94 0.93 -19.04 12.67
N SER A 95 1.34 -17.77 12.68
CA SER A 95 1.97 -17.17 13.86
C SER A 95 0.98 -17.00 15.02
N LEU A 96 -0.27 -16.61 14.75
CA LEU A 96 -1.29 -16.44 15.77
C LEU A 96 -1.68 -17.77 16.45
N ILE A 97 -1.77 -18.87 15.70
CA ILE A 97 -2.03 -20.21 16.25
C ILE A 97 -0.93 -20.64 17.22
N LEU A 98 0.33 -20.26 16.95
CA LEU A 98 1.47 -20.60 17.81
C LEU A 98 1.53 -19.75 19.09
N ILE A 99 1.09 -18.49 19.01
CA ILE A 99 1.24 -17.52 20.12
C ILE A 99 0.03 -17.53 21.06
N PHE A 100 -1.19 -17.74 20.54
CA PHE A 100 -2.41 -17.73 21.34
C PHE A 100 -2.97 -19.14 21.54
N PRO A 101 -2.69 -19.80 22.68
CA PRO A 101 -3.43 -21.01 23.04
C PRO A 101 -4.92 -20.69 23.21
N ARG A 102 -5.76 -21.70 22.97
CA ARG A 102 -7.22 -21.75 22.72
C ARG A 102 -8.16 -21.06 23.75
N ASN A 103 -7.67 -20.20 24.63
CA ASN A 103 -8.45 -19.53 25.66
C ASN A 103 -8.96 -18.18 25.14
N GLY A 104 -10.15 -18.24 24.54
CA GLY A 104 -10.84 -17.13 23.87
C GLY A 104 -11.32 -16.02 24.79
N LYS A 105 -10.40 -15.18 25.29
CA LYS A 105 -10.75 -13.83 25.76
C LYS A 105 -10.34 -12.82 24.70
N SER A 106 -11.33 -12.21 24.04
CA SER A 106 -11.14 -11.08 23.12
C SER A 106 -10.68 -9.85 23.91
N SER A 107 -9.38 -9.79 24.15
CA SER A 107 -8.73 -8.64 24.77
C SER A 107 -8.34 -7.63 23.69
N PRO A 108 -8.33 -6.31 23.95
CA PRO A 108 -7.75 -5.32 23.03
C PRO A 108 -6.31 -5.66 22.62
N TYR A 109 -5.56 -6.38 23.47
CA TYR A 109 -4.24 -6.93 23.13
C TYR A 109 -4.28 -7.91 21.95
N PHE A 110 -5.35 -8.70 21.81
CA PHE A 110 -5.51 -9.63 20.68
C PHE A 110 -5.65 -8.88 19.36
N THR A 111 -6.46 -7.81 19.31
CA THR A 111 -6.61 -6.98 18.10
C THR A 111 -5.29 -6.33 17.72
N LEU A 112 -4.54 -5.79 18.69
CA LEU A 112 -3.22 -5.22 18.45
C LEU A 112 -2.25 -6.28 17.92
N SER A 113 -2.20 -7.46 18.54
CA SER A 113 -1.38 -8.57 18.09
C SER A 113 -1.74 -9.05 16.69
N LEU A 114 -3.02 -9.04 16.32
CA LEU A 114 -3.49 -9.40 14.99
C LEU A 114 -3.01 -8.39 13.95
N ILE A 115 -3.19 -7.09 14.21
CA ILE A 115 -2.72 -6.01 13.32
C ILE A 115 -1.19 -6.05 13.18
N SER A 116 -0.45 -6.16 14.29
CA SER A 116 1.02 -6.24 14.26
C SER A 116 1.50 -7.48 13.51
N SER A 117 0.88 -8.64 13.76
CA SER A 117 1.22 -9.89 13.05
C SER A 117 0.94 -9.77 11.56
N PHE A 118 -0.16 -9.12 11.18
CA PHE A 118 -0.47 -8.84 9.79
C PHE A 118 0.59 -7.96 9.13
N ILE A 119 0.94 -6.83 9.75
CA ILE A 119 1.94 -5.88 9.24
C ILE A 119 3.29 -6.59 9.06
N VAL A 120 3.73 -7.36 10.05
CA VAL A 120 5.00 -8.09 9.99
C VAL A 120 4.97 -9.15 8.88
N SER A 121 3.94 -9.98 8.84
CA SER A 121 3.79 -11.05 7.84
C SER A 121 3.74 -10.48 6.43
N PHE A 122 2.96 -9.42 6.22
CA PHE A 122 2.83 -8.76 4.93
C PHE A 122 4.13 -8.06 4.51
N THR A 123 4.85 -7.46 5.47
CA THR A 123 6.19 -6.90 5.22
C THR A 123 7.16 -7.98 4.76
N ILE A 124 7.17 -9.14 5.42
CA ILE A 124 8.01 -10.28 5.03
C ILE A 124 7.71 -10.70 3.59
N VAL A 125 6.43 -10.89 3.27
CA VAL A 125 5.99 -11.32 1.93
C VAL A 125 6.37 -10.30 0.87
N LEU A 126 6.09 -9.01 1.07
CA LEU A 126 6.44 -7.98 0.09
C LEU A 126 7.95 -7.79 -0.05
N SER A 127 8.72 -7.99 1.02
CA SER A 127 10.19 -7.85 0.96
C SER A 127 10.84 -8.96 0.18
N LEU A 128 10.34 -10.19 0.32
CA LEU A 128 10.88 -11.36 -0.38
C LEU A 128 10.31 -11.49 -1.80
N LEU A 129 9.01 -11.25 -1.97
CA LEU A 129 8.28 -11.60 -3.19
C LEU A 129 7.62 -10.40 -3.87
N GLY A 130 7.66 -9.20 -3.29
CA GLY A 130 6.98 -8.02 -3.84
C GLY A 130 7.52 -7.59 -5.21
N THR A 131 8.77 -7.93 -5.56
CA THR A 131 9.33 -7.70 -6.90
C THR A 131 8.64 -8.51 -8.01
N TRP A 132 7.80 -9.49 -7.63
CA TRP A 132 6.96 -10.24 -8.56
C TRP A 132 5.91 -9.37 -9.26
N LEU A 133 5.47 -8.30 -8.60
CA LEU A 133 4.51 -7.33 -9.13
C LEU A 133 5.09 -6.54 -10.32
N PRO A 134 6.19 -5.77 -10.16
CA PRO A 134 6.78 -5.03 -11.28
C PRO A 134 7.31 -5.94 -12.41
N ALA A 135 7.78 -7.16 -12.10
CA ALA A 135 8.18 -8.14 -13.11
C ALA A 135 7.04 -8.52 -14.07
N THR A 136 5.80 -8.47 -13.59
CA THR A 136 4.59 -8.78 -14.38
C THR A 136 4.29 -7.70 -15.41
N ILE A 137 4.61 -6.44 -15.06
CA ILE A 137 4.45 -5.28 -15.91
C ILE A 137 5.57 -5.28 -16.96
N HIS A 138 6.82 -5.37 -16.52
CA HIS A 138 7.99 -5.23 -17.41
C HIS A 138 8.18 -6.41 -18.36
N GLY A 139 7.84 -7.64 -17.95
CA GLY A 139 7.87 -8.77 -18.89
C GLY A 139 8.91 -9.85 -18.60
N VAL A 140 9.91 -9.57 -17.76
CA VAL A 140 11.13 -10.38 -17.58
C VAL A 140 11.12 -11.09 -16.23
N ASN A 141 11.60 -12.34 -16.17
CA ASN A 141 11.78 -13.12 -14.93
C ASN A 141 10.53 -13.09 -14.02
N LYS A 142 9.40 -13.54 -14.58
CA LYS A 142 8.04 -13.46 -14.01
C LYS A 142 7.74 -14.55 -12.99
N SER A 143 8.66 -15.47 -12.70
CA SER A 143 8.39 -16.57 -11.78
C SER A 143 8.45 -16.11 -10.31
N LEU A 144 7.80 -16.88 -9.43
CA LEU A 144 7.87 -16.63 -7.99
C LEU A 144 9.30 -16.86 -7.46
N ALA A 145 9.99 -17.88 -7.99
CA ALA A 145 11.37 -18.20 -7.64
C ALA A 145 12.32 -17.04 -7.99
N ASP A 146 12.13 -16.41 -9.15
CA ASP A 146 12.89 -15.22 -9.53
C ASP A 146 12.64 -14.07 -8.56
N ALA A 147 11.39 -13.85 -8.15
CA ALA A 147 11.06 -12.82 -7.16
C ALA A 147 11.77 -13.07 -5.82
N PHE A 148 11.74 -14.31 -5.34
CA PHE A 148 12.45 -14.70 -4.12
C PHE A 148 13.97 -14.49 -4.22
N ARG A 149 14.58 -14.91 -5.34
CA ARG A 149 16.01 -14.71 -5.61
C ARG A 149 16.39 -13.23 -5.58
N ARG A 150 15.52 -12.33 -6.08
CA ARG A 150 15.72 -10.88 -6.02
C ARG A 150 15.54 -10.31 -4.60
N GLY A 151 14.56 -10.82 -3.85
CA GLY A 151 14.21 -10.31 -2.53
C GLY A 151 15.15 -10.75 -1.41
N TRP A 152 15.61 -12.00 -1.44
CA TRP A 152 16.46 -12.59 -0.39
C TRP A 152 17.71 -11.76 -0.01
N PRO A 153 18.60 -11.37 -0.95
CA PRO A 153 19.81 -10.63 -0.60
C PRO A 153 19.53 -9.21 -0.07
N ARG A 154 18.33 -8.66 -0.32
CA ARG A 154 17.94 -7.29 0.05
C ARG A 154 16.79 -7.26 1.03
N PHE A 155 16.55 -8.37 1.73
CA PHE A 155 15.37 -8.57 2.56
C PHE A 155 15.23 -7.46 3.62
N PHE A 156 16.25 -7.24 4.44
CA PHE A 156 16.18 -6.25 5.52
C PHE A 156 16.01 -4.82 5.01
N SER A 157 16.73 -4.46 3.93
CA SER A 157 16.62 -3.11 3.37
C SER A 157 15.26 -2.86 2.74
N THR A 158 14.74 -3.83 1.98
CA THR A 158 13.39 -3.74 1.38
C THR A 158 12.32 -3.76 2.47
N GLY A 159 12.48 -4.60 3.49
CA GLY A 159 11.60 -4.69 4.65
C GLY A 159 11.52 -3.40 5.43
N ALA A 160 12.63 -2.71 5.65
CA ALA A 160 12.62 -1.40 6.30
C ALA A 160 11.78 -0.38 5.49
N HIS A 161 11.91 -0.37 4.16
CA HIS A 161 11.11 0.54 3.31
C HIS A 161 9.62 0.16 3.27
N VAL A 162 9.30 -1.13 3.16
CA VAL A 162 7.92 -1.61 3.18
C VAL A 162 7.27 -1.29 4.53
N LEU A 163 7.97 -1.60 5.62
CA LEU A 163 7.50 -1.33 6.97
C LEU A 163 7.31 0.17 7.20
N ALA A 164 8.27 1.01 6.80
CA ALA A 164 8.14 2.46 6.90
C ALA A 164 6.93 2.98 6.10
N GLY A 165 6.75 2.50 4.86
CA GLY A 165 5.63 2.89 4.00
C GLY A 165 4.26 2.52 4.55
N ILE A 166 4.16 1.45 5.35
CA ILE A 166 2.92 1.01 6.01
C ILE A 166 2.74 1.68 7.37
N CYS A 167 3.75 1.65 8.24
CA CYS A 167 3.65 2.08 9.62
C CYS A 167 3.60 3.60 9.78
N ILE A 168 4.36 4.38 8.99
CA ILE A 168 4.40 5.85 9.14
C ILE A 168 3.01 6.46 8.95
N PRO A 169 2.24 6.13 7.87
CA PRO A 169 0.87 6.60 7.73
C PRO A 169 -0.04 6.25 8.91
N ILE A 170 0.09 5.02 9.43
CA ILE A 170 -0.72 4.53 10.54
C ILE A 170 -0.41 5.34 11.81
N ILE A 171 0.88 5.50 12.15
CA ILE A 171 1.31 6.21 13.36
C ILE A 171 0.88 7.68 13.30
N ILE A 172 1.04 8.34 12.15
CA ILE A 172 0.61 9.74 11.97
C ILE A 172 -0.91 9.84 12.07
N SER A 173 -1.66 8.93 11.44
CA SER A 173 -3.13 8.94 11.53
C SER A 173 -3.61 8.73 12.96
N LEU A 174 -3.01 7.79 13.70
CA LEU A 174 -3.32 7.54 15.11
C LEU A 174 -2.98 8.77 15.97
N GLY A 175 -1.78 9.35 15.81
CA GLY A 175 -1.38 10.55 16.54
C GLY A 175 -2.31 11.73 16.27
N ALA A 176 -2.72 11.94 15.02
CA ALA A 176 -3.70 12.96 14.66
C ALA A 176 -5.07 12.69 15.30
N SER A 177 -5.54 11.43 15.33
CA SER A 177 -6.81 11.08 15.97
C SER A 177 -6.80 11.35 17.48
N MET A 178 -5.69 11.06 18.15
CA MET A 178 -5.51 11.33 19.58
C MET A 178 -5.48 12.83 19.84
N ALA A 179 -4.73 13.61 19.04
CA ALA A 179 -4.65 15.06 19.17
C ALA A 179 -6.03 15.72 19.00
N VAL A 180 -6.81 15.31 17.99
CA VAL A 180 -8.18 15.82 17.76
C VAL A 180 -9.09 15.48 18.95
N SER A 181 -9.01 14.26 19.47
CA SER A 181 -9.81 13.82 20.62
C SER A 181 -9.49 14.63 21.90
N MET A 182 -8.22 14.99 22.10
CA MET A 182 -7.79 15.78 23.27
C MET A 182 -8.18 17.26 23.17
N VAL A 183 -8.14 17.85 21.98
CA VAL A 183 -8.40 19.29 21.79
C VAL A 183 -9.89 19.60 21.73
N SER A 184 -10.68 18.74 21.08
CA SER A 184 -12.03 19.12 20.68
C SER A 184 -13.13 18.54 21.56
N GLY A 185 -12.87 17.51 22.38
CA GLY A 185 -13.92 16.77 23.09
C GLY A 185 -15.04 16.25 22.17
N LEU A 186 -14.82 16.32 20.85
CA LEU A 186 -15.78 16.02 19.80
C LEU A 186 -15.92 14.51 19.76
N ASN A 187 -17.11 14.02 20.11
CA ASN A 187 -17.50 12.67 19.77
C ASN A 187 -17.55 12.59 18.23
N LEU A 188 -16.51 12.02 17.62
CA LEU A 188 -16.45 11.77 16.17
C LEU A 188 -17.61 10.88 15.68
N LEU A 189 -18.25 10.19 16.63
CA LEU A 189 -19.49 9.43 16.49
C LEU A 189 -20.63 10.24 17.13
N GLU A 190 -21.22 11.15 16.37
CA GLU A 190 -22.48 11.79 16.75
C GLU A 190 -23.63 10.86 16.34
N SER A 191 -24.70 10.82 17.13
CA SER A 191 -25.79 9.85 17.09
C SER A 191 -26.36 9.58 15.69
N GLY A 192 -25.85 8.56 15.01
CA GLY A 192 -26.42 7.99 13.79
C GLY A 192 -25.83 8.42 12.45
N GLY A 193 -24.70 9.16 12.42
CA GLY A 193 -24.02 9.47 11.16
C GLY A 193 -22.59 9.99 11.28
N LEU A 194 -21.83 9.86 10.19
CA LEU A 194 -20.50 10.43 10.00
C LEU A 194 -20.53 11.95 10.17
N SER A 195 -19.93 12.45 11.25
CA SER A 195 -19.74 13.89 11.47
C SER A 195 -18.82 14.49 10.39
N ALA A 196 -19.03 15.75 10.00
CA ALA A 196 -18.16 16.43 9.03
C ALA A 196 -16.66 16.38 9.40
N PRO A 197 -16.26 16.49 10.68
CA PRO A 197 -14.88 16.26 11.11
C PRO A 197 -14.36 14.84 10.85
N ALA A 198 -15.20 13.82 11.02
CA ALA A 198 -14.81 12.43 10.74
C ALA A 198 -14.56 12.19 9.24
N ILE A 199 -15.33 12.82 8.36
CA ILE A 199 -15.11 12.76 6.90
C ILE A 199 -13.76 13.42 6.52
N VAL A 200 -13.47 14.60 7.08
CA VAL A 200 -12.20 15.29 6.83
C VAL A 200 -11.01 14.46 7.33
N PHE A 201 -11.13 13.89 8.53
CA PHE A 201 -10.11 13.02 9.09
C PHE A 201 -9.90 11.75 8.25
N SER A 202 -10.98 11.07 7.84
CA SER A 202 -10.89 9.87 7.00
C SER A 202 -10.26 10.18 5.65
N SER A 203 -10.61 11.32 5.05
CA SER A 203 -10.02 11.80 3.80
C SER A 203 -8.51 12.04 3.95
N ALA A 204 -8.08 12.70 5.04
CA ALA A 204 -6.67 12.94 5.32
C ALA A 204 -5.89 11.62 5.55
N SER A 205 -6.47 10.68 6.31
CA SER A 205 -5.87 9.37 6.51
C SER A 205 -5.76 8.58 5.21
N SER A 206 -6.77 8.64 4.34
CA SER A 206 -6.80 8.00 3.02
C SER A 206 -5.68 8.52 2.11
N VAL A 207 -5.48 9.85 2.08
CA VAL A 207 -4.36 10.47 1.35
C VAL A 207 -3.03 9.93 1.88
N LEU A 208 -2.87 9.89 3.20
CA LEU A 208 -1.63 9.45 3.81
C LEU A 208 -1.34 7.96 3.56
N GLN A 209 -2.36 7.12 3.59
CA GLN A 209 -2.27 5.71 3.21
C GLN A 209 -1.91 5.55 1.73
N ALA A 210 -2.50 6.35 0.84
CA ALA A 210 -2.15 6.36 -0.58
C ALA A 210 -0.68 6.76 -0.79
N VAL A 211 -0.17 7.76 -0.06
CA VAL A 211 1.24 8.15 -0.09
C VAL A 211 2.15 7.01 0.38
N GLY A 212 1.80 6.36 1.50
CA GLY A 212 2.52 5.20 2.01
C GLY A 212 2.58 4.05 1.02
N TRP A 213 1.42 3.70 0.43
CA TRP A 213 1.33 2.65 -0.58
C TRP A 213 2.12 2.97 -1.85
N THR A 214 2.13 4.25 -2.25
CA THR A 214 2.95 4.73 -3.37
C THR A 214 4.42 4.56 -3.07
N TYR A 215 4.85 4.90 -1.84
CA TYR A 215 6.23 4.71 -1.42
C TYR A 215 6.65 3.23 -1.49
N VAL A 216 5.82 2.32 -0.96
CA VAL A 216 6.04 0.87 -1.05
C VAL A 216 6.15 0.44 -2.52
N SER A 217 5.23 0.89 -3.36
CA SER A 217 5.20 0.56 -4.79
C SER A 217 6.44 1.03 -5.54
N VAL A 218 6.92 2.25 -5.26
CA VAL A 218 8.17 2.80 -5.78
C VAL A 218 9.37 1.98 -5.31
N ALA A 219 9.40 1.62 -4.02
CA ALA A 219 10.49 0.81 -3.46
C ALA A 219 10.58 -0.56 -4.14
N LEU A 220 9.45 -1.26 -4.31
CA LEU A 220 9.40 -2.55 -4.99
C LEU A 220 9.82 -2.45 -6.47
N ALA A 221 9.35 -1.44 -7.20
CA ALA A 221 9.75 -1.21 -8.59
C ALA A 221 11.25 -0.94 -8.72
N ARG A 222 11.83 -0.11 -7.85
CA ARG A 222 13.26 0.19 -7.86
C ARG A 222 14.10 -1.03 -7.51
N ARG A 223 13.71 -1.82 -6.51
CA ARG A 223 14.41 -3.06 -6.17
C ARG A 223 14.37 -4.08 -7.30
N TYR A 224 13.27 -4.12 -8.05
CA TYR A 224 13.20 -4.91 -9.29
C TYR A 224 14.17 -4.38 -10.36
N MET A 225 14.17 -3.07 -10.65
CA MET A 225 15.09 -2.48 -11.64
C MET A 225 16.57 -2.71 -11.29
N GLU A 226 16.93 -2.53 -10.01
CA GLU A 226 18.28 -2.79 -9.49
C GLU A 226 18.69 -4.26 -9.53
N ALA A 227 17.72 -5.19 -9.54
CA ALA A 227 18.03 -6.62 -9.60
C ALA A 227 18.16 -7.11 -11.05
N GLU A 228 17.45 -6.49 -11.98
CA GLU A 228 17.46 -6.84 -13.41
C GLU A 228 18.40 -5.93 -14.22
N ASN A 229 19.16 -5.05 -13.57
CA ASN A 229 20.02 -4.04 -14.21
C ASN A 229 19.30 -3.19 -15.27
N ILE A 230 18.00 -2.95 -15.07
CA ILE A 230 17.23 -2.06 -15.91
C ILE A 230 17.70 -0.65 -15.58
N GLY A 231 18.33 0.01 -16.56
CA GLY A 231 18.99 1.30 -16.39
C GLY A 231 18.17 2.25 -15.53
N SER A 232 18.82 2.91 -14.56
CA SER A 232 18.16 3.98 -13.82
C SER A 232 17.68 5.02 -14.85
N PRO A 233 16.47 5.58 -14.70
CA PRO A 233 16.06 6.69 -15.55
C PRO A 233 17.17 7.74 -15.49
N SER A 234 17.55 8.18 -16.69
CA SER A 234 18.56 9.16 -17.03
C SER A 234 18.60 10.34 -16.06
N GLN A 235 19.79 10.93 -15.94
CA GLN A 235 20.12 12.12 -15.15
C GLN A 235 19.20 13.35 -15.33
N GLU A 236 18.18 13.29 -16.19
CA GLU A 236 17.18 14.35 -16.40
C GLU A 236 16.29 14.60 -15.16
N LEU A 237 16.10 13.62 -14.27
CA LEU A 237 15.37 13.84 -13.01
C LEU A 237 16.21 14.61 -11.97
N LEU A 238 17.52 14.75 -12.18
CA LEU A 238 18.40 15.57 -11.35
C LEU A 238 18.48 17.02 -11.83
N THR A 239 18.27 17.30 -13.12
CA THR A 239 18.34 18.66 -13.68
C THR A 239 17.06 19.48 -13.51
N VAL A 240 15.91 18.85 -13.23
CA VAL A 240 14.64 19.56 -12.97
C VAL A 240 14.59 20.17 -11.55
N PHE A 241 15.53 19.83 -10.66
CA PHE A 241 15.57 20.30 -9.27
C PHE A 241 16.92 20.95 -8.86
N THR A 242 17.75 21.32 -9.83
CA THR A 242 18.85 22.29 -9.68
C THR A 242 18.42 23.61 -10.30
#